data_AF-A0A6J4IJQ4-F1
#
_entry.id   AF-A0A6J4IJQ4-F1
#
_cell.length_a   1.000
_cell.length_b   1.000
_cell.length_c   1.000
_cell.angle_alpha   90.00
_cell.angle_beta   90.00
_cell.angle_gamma   90.00
#
_symmetry.space_group_name_H-M   'P 1'
#
loop_
_entity.id
_entity.type
_entity.pdbx_description
1 polymer ?
#
loop_
_entity_poly.entity_id
_entity_poly.type
_entity_poly.pdbx_seq_one_letter_code
_entity_poly.pdbx_strand_id
1 'polypeptide(L)'
;MDIVRNEDGSLVVPVREPRRHDEDDTDGSDTSAAAPVGEGEDAVPAEVAPNTRVLRPGEGGYDEALAEWDLQQNPDREPVLSTATGREEAMSLVHTVATSPDDAIAPAVAALDDPEAAGEALRHVLVGGVHSVEDFSAEVAEAEGGDPLPAHKTTKIIGEVLNELD
;
A
#
# COMPACT_ATOMS: atom_id res chain seq x y z
N MET A 1 -1.59 9.37 -20.14
CA MET A 1 -2.31 8.15 -20.54
C MET A 1 -2.61 7.41 -19.26
N ASP A 2 -3.83 6.88 -19.16
CA ASP A 2 -4.34 6.32 -17.91
C ASP A 2 -4.16 4.79 -17.91
N ILE A 3 -4.05 4.19 -16.73
CA ILE A 3 -3.96 2.73 -16.57
C ILE A 3 -5.39 2.17 -16.66
N VAL A 4 -5.57 1.07 -17.39
CA VAL A 4 -6.87 0.39 -17.52
C VAL A 4 -6.78 -1.00 -16.89
N ARG A 5 -7.76 -1.35 -16.05
CA ARG A 5 -7.89 -2.69 -15.46
C ARG A 5 -8.96 -3.50 -16.20
N ASN A 6 -8.57 -4.67 -16.68
CA ASN A 6 -9.46 -5.60 -17.37
C ASN A 6 -10.20 -6.53 -16.38
N GLU A 7 -11.29 -7.14 -16.82
CA GLU A 7 -12.09 -8.08 -15.99
C GLU A 7 -11.31 -9.33 -15.57
N ASP A 8 -10.28 -9.71 -16.34
CA ASP A 8 -9.38 -10.83 -16.03
C ASP A 8 -8.30 -10.47 -14.98
N GLY A 9 -8.30 -9.24 -14.48
CA GLY A 9 -7.33 -8.73 -13.53
C GLY A 9 -6.03 -8.23 -14.15
N SER A 10 -5.86 -8.26 -15.47
CA SER A 10 -4.70 -7.65 -16.12
C SER A 10 -4.78 -6.12 -16.16
N LEU A 11 -3.62 -5.46 -16.21
CA LEU A 11 -3.47 -4.00 -16.29
C LEU A 11 -2.84 -3.60 -17.62
N VAL A 12 -3.46 -2.66 -18.34
CA VAL A 12 -2.87 -2.00 -19.50
C VAL A 12 -2.20 -0.71 -19.04
N VAL A 13 -0.88 -0.66 -19.08
CA VAL A 13 -0.05 0.41 -18.52
C VAL A 13 0.67 1.18 -19.63
N PRO A 14 0.68 2.52 -19.62
CA PRO A 14 1.48 3.30 -20.54
C PRO A 14 2.98 3.07 -20.33
N VAL A 15 3.70 2.75 -21.39
CA VAL A 15 5.16 2.69 -21.39
C VAL A 15 5.68 4.11 -21.61
N ARG A 16 6.36 4.69 -20.62
CA ARG A 16 7.14 5.91 -20.86
C ARG A 16 8.28 5.53 -21.80
N GLU A 17 8.27 6.05 -23.02
CA GLU A 17 9.42 5.92 -23.91
C GLU A 17 10.67 6.38 -23.15
N PRO A 18 11.77 5.59 -23.15
CA PRO A 18 13.03 6.11 -22.67
C PRO A 18 13.35 7.35 -23.50
N ARG A 19 13.77 8.43 -22.84
CA ARG A 19 14.16 9.68 -23.52
C ARG A 19 15.08 9.32 -24.68
N ARG A 20 14.64 9.54 -25.92
CA ARG A 20 15.54 9.51 -27.07
C ARG A 20 16.57 10.60 -26.80
N HIS A 21 17.79 10.16 -26.52
CA HIS A 21 18.94 11.05 -26.51
C HIS A 21 19.15 11.38 -27.99
N ASP A 22 18.67 12.55 -28.43
CA ASP A 22 18.95 13.01 -29.79
C ASP A 22 20.47 13.08 -29.98
N GLU A 23 20.86 12.64 -31.16
CA GLU A 23 22.18 12.23 -31.59
C GLU A 23 23.18 13.40 -31.55
N ASP A 24 24.42 13.12 -31.14
CA ASP A 24 25.57 13.87 -31.65
C ASP A 24 26.51 12.85 -32.31
N ASP A 25 26.76 13.10 -33.59
CA ASP A 25 27.52 12.30 -34.57
C ASP A 25 28.81 11.67 -34.01
N THR A 26 28.99 10.35 -34.15
CA THR A 26 30.20 9.78 -34.79
C THR A 26 30.10 8.26 -35.06
N ASP A 27 30.08 7.94 -36.35
CA ASP A 27 30.82 6.88 -37.07
C ASP A 27 31.05 5.49 -36.41
N GLY A 28 30.52 4.46 -37.09
CA GLY A 28 31.27 3.21 -37.27
C GLY A 28 30.69 1.92 -36.68
N SER A 29 30.31 1.02 -37.61
CA SER A 29 30.47 -0.45 -37.55
C SER A 29 29.19 -1.30 -37.43
N ASP A 30 28.94 -1.97 -38.57
CA ASP A 30 28.20 -3.21 -38.79
C ASP A 30 27.98 -4.11 -37.57
N THR A 31 26.74 -4.59 -37.39
CA THR A 31 26.50 -6.03 -37.19
C THR A 31 25.08 -6.43 -37.60
N SER A 32 25.03 -7.56 -38.27
CA SER A 32 23.92 -8.13 -39.03
C SER A 32 23.12 -9.16 -38.23
N ALA A 33 21.89 -9.41 -38.68
CA ALA A 33 21.04 -10.61 -38.45
C ALA A 33 20.37 -10.72 -37.06
N ALA A 34 19.15 -11.23 -36.87
CA ALA A 34 18.22 -11.96 -37.73
C ALA A 34 16.80 -11.87 -37.15
N ALA A 35 15.77 -11.99 -38.01
CA ALA A 35 14.43 -12.41 -37.58
C ALA A 35 14.46 -13.88 -37.10
N PRO A 36 13.48 -14.30 -36.28
CA PRO A 36 12.64 -15.36 -36.78
C PRO A 36 11.14 -15.10 -36.57
N VAL A 37 10.41 -15.54 -37.58
CA VAL A 37 8.96 -15.72 -37.61
C VAL A 37 8.62 -16.97 -36.79
N GLY A 38 7.60 -16.88 -35.93
CA GLY A 38 7.03 -17.99 -35.20
C GLY A 38 5.54 -17.74 -34.95
N GLU A 39 4.71 -18.24 -35.86
CA GLU A 39 3.25 -18.24 -35.78
C GLU A 39 2.74 -19.12 -34.64
N GLY A 40 1.72 -18.62 -33.94
CA GLY A 40 0.97 -19.30 -32.89
C GLY A 40 -0.26 -18.46 -32.51
N GLU A 41 -1.30 -18.57 -33.32
CA GLU A 41 -2.61 -17.95 -33.16
C GLU A 41 -3.31 -18.47 -31.88
N ASP A 42 -3.77 -17.58 -30.99
CA ASP A 42 -5.19 -17.37 -30.70
C ASP A 42 -5.40 -16.19 -29.71
N ALA A 43 -6.55 -15.53 -29.85
CA ALA A 43 -7.06 -14.36 -29.12
C ALA A 43 -6.46 -13.00 -29.50
N VAL A 44 -7.19 -12.29 -30.36
CA VAL A 44 -7.01 -10.86 -30.68
C VAL A 44 -7.24 -10.03 -29.40
N PRO A 45 -6.24 -9.33 -28.82
CA PRO A 45 -6.53 -8.26 -27.88
C PRO A 45 -6.72 -6.97 -28.67
N ALA A 46 -7.65 -6.14 -28.21
CA ALA A 46 -7.89 -4.79 -28.71
C ALA A 46 -6.56 -4.06 -28.97
N GLU A 47 -6.52 -3.31 -30.08
CA GLU A 47 -5.38 -2.51 -30.54
C GLU A 47 -4.59 -1.91 -29.36
N VAL A 48 -3.51 -2.59 -28.97
CA VAL A 48 -2.57 -2.11 -27.97
C VAL A 48 -1.86 -0.93 -28.62
N ALA A 49 -2.25 0.29 -28.24
CA ALA A 49 -1.59 1.49 -28.72
C ALA A 49 -0.07 1.31 -28.55
N PRO A 50 0.77 1.76 -29.50
CA PRO A 50 2.19 1.39 -29.60
C PRO A 50 3.05 1.75 -28.38
N ASN A 51 2.49 2.44 -27.38
CA ASN A 51 3.14 2.87 -26.15
C ASN A 51 2.46 2.29 -24.90
N THR A 52 1.87 1.10 -24.97
CA THR A 52 1.21 0.45 -23.82
C THR A 52 1.70 -1.00 -23.66
N ARG A 53 1.82 -1.45 -22.41
CA ARG A 53 2.16 -2.84 -22.05
C ARG A 53 1.05 -3.45 -21.21
N VAL A 54 0.80 -4.74 -21.36
CA VAL A 54 -0.12 -5.49 -20.51
C VAL A 54 0.68 -6.15 -19.38
N LEU A 55 0.25 -5.97 -18.13
CA LEU A 55 0.79 -6.63 -16.94
C LEU A 55 -0.24 -7.58 -16.37
N ARG A 56 0.19 -8.80 -16.02
CA ARG A 56 -0.65 -9.81 -15.37
C ARG A 56 -0.35 -9.90 -13.87
N PRO A 57 -1.31 -10.38 -13.06
CA PRO A 57 -1.07 -10.64 -11.64
C PRO A 57 0.17 -11.52 -11.42
N GLY A 58 1.07 -11.09 -10.53
CA GLY A 58 2.32 -11.78 -10.21
C GLY A 58 3.49 -11.47 -11.15
N GLU A 59 3.30 -10.65 -12.19
CA GLU A 59 4.40 -10.11 -12.99
C GLU A 59 5.06 -8.92 -12.27
N GLY A 60 6.39 -8.79 -12.38
CA GLY A 60 7.11 -7.68 -11.76
C GLY A 60 6.63 -6.32 -12.30
N GLY A 61 6.30 -5.39 -11.40
CA GLY A 61 5.69 -4.11 -11.78
C GLY A 61 4.17 -4.10 -11.72
N TYR A 62 3.50 -5.24 -11.51
CA TYR A 62 2.05 -5.32 -11.44
C TYR A 62 1.49 -4.62 -10.19
N ASP A 63 2.09 -4.85 -9.01
CA ASP A 63 1.62 -4.26 -7.76
C ASP A 63 1.79 -2.73 -7.78
N GLU A 64 2.88 -2.24 -8.34
CA GLU A 64 3.13 -0.81 -8.54
C GLU A 64 2.14 -0.18 -9.52
N ALA A 65 1.84 -0.87 -10.64
CA ALA A 65 0.83 -0.42 -11.58
C ALA A 65 -0.58 -0.48 -11.01
N LEU A 66 -0.87 -1.44 -10.12
CA LEU A 66 -2.15 -1.56 -9.44
C LEU A 66 -2.35 -0.41 -8.44
N ALA A 67 -1.29 -0.04 -7.71
CA ALA A 67 -1.31 1.13 -6.82
C ALA A 67 -1.49 2.43 -7.60
N GLU A 68 -0.79 2.60 -8.74
CA GLU A 68 -0.95 3.77 -9.61
C GLU A 68 -2.35 3.83 -10.23
N TRP A 69 -2.92 2.68 -10.60
CA TRP A 69 -4.31 2.59 -11.07
C TRP A 69 -5.30 3.00 -9.96
N ASP A 70 -5.12 2.51 -8.73
CA ASP A 70 -6.00 2.86 -7.59
C ASP A 70 -6.00 4.37 -7.30
N LEU A 71 -4.83 5.00 -7.35
CA LEU A 71 -4.68 6.45 -7.22
C LEU A 71 -5.37 7.23 -8.36
N GLN A 72 -5.39 6.69 -9.57
CA GLN A 72 -6.12 7.32 -10.69
C GLN A 72 -7.64 7.21 -10.52
N GLN A 73 -8.14 6.08 -10.01
CA GLN A 73 -9.57 5.89 -9.77
C GLN A 73 -10.06 6.65 -8.55
N ASN A 74 -9.19 6.84 -7.57
CA ASN A 74 -9.49 7.52 -6.33
C ASN A 74 -8.49 8.67 -6.13
N PRO A 75 -8.59 9.75 -6.91
CA PRO A 75 -7.64 10.87 -6.84
C PRO A 75 -7.68 11.59 -5.48
N ASP A 76 -8.82 11.51 -4.80
CA ASP A 76 -9.04 12.04 -3.45
C ASP A 76 -8.66 11.04 -2.35
N ARG A 77 -8.35 9.79 -2.71
CA ARG A 77 -7.87 8.80 -1.75
C ARG A 77 -6.41 9.09 -1.50
N GLU A 78 -6.15 9.77 -0.38
CA GLU A 78 -4.80 9.88 0.14
C GLU A 78 -4.23 8.46 0.29
N PRO A 79 -2.95 8.23 -0.07
CA PRO A 79 -2.34 6.94 0.20
C PRO A 79 -2.51 6.69 1.70
N VAL A 80 -3.14 5.57 2.06
CA VAL A 80 -3.42 5.21 3.46
C VAL A 80 -2.08 4.83 4.10
N LEU A 81 -1.30 5.86 4.38
CA LEU A 81 -0.05 5.80 5.09
C LEU A 81 -0.41 6.14 6.53
N SER A 82 0.11 5.37 7.48
CA SER A 82 0.12 5.81 8.86
C SER A 82 0.75 7.20 8.91
N THR A 83 -0.07 8.23 9.12
CA THR A 83 0.41 9.58 9.37
C THR A 83 0.99 9.63 10.77
N ALA A 84 1.95 10.53 11.03
CA ALA A 84 2.51 10.66 12.38
C ALA A 84 1.41 10.94 13.42
N THR A 85 0.41 11.75 13.03
CA THR A 85 -0.76 12.07 13.86
C THR A 85 -1.65 10.84 14.09
N GLY A 86 -2.00 10.08 13.04
CA GLY A 86 -2.80 8.86 13.21
C GLY A 86 -2.10 7.83 14.10
N ARG A 87 -0.77 7.76 14.05
CA ARG A 87 0.01 6.90 14.96
C ARG A 87 -0.05 7.37 16.42
N GLU A 88 0.03 8.68 16.67
CA GLU A 88 -0.14 9.26 18.01
C GLU A 88 -1.55 9.00 18.56
N GLU A 89 -2.57 9.19 17.74
CA GLU A 89 -3.95 8.87 18.11
C GLU A 89 -4.15 7.39 18.41
N ALA A 90 -3.55 6.50 17.61
CA ALA A 90 -3.55 5.06 17.87
C ALA A 90 -2.88 4.71 19.20
N MET A 91 -1.76 5.36 19.55
CA MET A 91 -1.10 5.17 20.85
C MET A 91 -2.01 5.60 22.00
N SER A 92 -2.61 6.79 21.89
CA SER A 92 -3.49 7.34 22.93
C SER A 92 -4.74 6.50 23.13
N LEU A 93 -5.33 5.99 22.04
CA LEU A 93 -6.47 5.11 22.07
C LEU A 93 -6.14 3.77 22.75
N VAL A 94 -5.02 3.13 22.37
CA VAL A 94 -4.57 1.89 23.00
C VAL A 94 -4.29 2.09 24.49
N HIS A 95 -3.67 3.21 24.87
CA HIS A 95 -3.45 3.56 26.28
C HIS A 95 -4.76 3.74 27.05
N THR A 96 -5.74 4.43 26.46
CA THR A 96 -7.06 4.66 27.05
C THR A 96 -7.77 3.33 27.33
N VAL A 97 -7.84 2.46 26.32
CA VAL A 97 -8.46 1.12 26.47
C VAL A 97 -7.69 0.24 27.45
N ALA A 98 -6.36 0.36 27.49
CA ALA A 98 -5.54 -0.40 28.43
C ALA A 98 -5.75 0.03 29.89
N THR A 99 -5.95 1.33 30.13
CA THR A 99 -6.15 1.91 31.46
C THR A 99 -7.59 1.74 31.95
N SER A 100 -8.55 1.67 31.02
CA SER A 100 -9.98 1.46 31.27
C SER A 100 -10.51 0.23 30.52
N PRO A 101 -10.09 -0.99 30.88
CA PRO A 101 -10.46 -2.20 30.13
C PRO A 101 -11.94 -2.59 30.26
N ASP A 102 -12.66 -2.05 31.23
CA ASP A 102 -14.10 -2.29 31.44
C ASP A 102 -14.97 -1.23 30.74
N ASP A 103 -14.38 -0.15 30.22
CA ASP A 103 -15.11 0.89 29.51
C ASP A 103 -15.38 0.47 28.05
N ALA A 104 -16.47 0.99 27.48
CA ALA A 104 -16.77 0.75 26.07
C ALA A 104 -15.70 1.42 25.19
N ILE A 105 -15.34 0.77 24.08
CA ILE A 105 -14.33 1.26 23.13
C ILE A 105 -14.93 2.30 22.17
N ALA A 106 -16.21 2.14 21.80
CA ALA A 106 -16.91 3.02 20.86
C ALA A 106 -16.78 4.54 21.17
N PRO A 107 -16.93 5.01 22.43
CA PRO A 107 -16.73 6.43 22.74
C PRO A 107 -15.30 6.91 22.52
N ALA A 108 -14.29 6.05 22.74
CA ALA A 108 -12.89 6.40 22.54
C ALA A 108 -12.55 6.46 21.05
N VAL A 109 -13.11 5.55 20.24
CA VAL A 109 -13.00 5.59 18.77
C VAL A 109 -13.71 6.82 18.18
N ALA A 110 -14.89 7.17 18.69
CA ALA A 110 -15.63 8.35 18.23
C ALA A 110 -14.95 9.68 18.58
N ALA A 111 -13.93 9.67 19.46
CA ALA A 111 -13.16 10.85 19.83
C ALA A 111 -11.91 11.07 18.95
N LEU A 112 -11.62 10.15 18.02
CA LEU A 112 -10.51 10.28 17.07
C LEU A 112 -10.82 11.39 16.06
N ASP A 113 -9.81 12.20 15.74
CA ASP A 113 -9.87 13.18 14.67
C ASP A 113 -9.75 12.48 13.29
N ASP A 114 -8.89 11.45 13.19
CA ASP A 114 -8.73 10.62 11.99
C ASP A 114 -8.75 9.10 12.31
N PRO A 115 -9.95 8.49 12.38
CA PRO A 115 -10.10 7.07 12.68
C PRO A 115 -9.46 6.15 11.62
N GLU A 116 -9.37 6.59 10.35
CA GLU A 116 -8.80 5.79 9.28
C GLU A 116 -7.28 5.71 9.42
N ALA A 117 -6.62 6.85 9.67
CA ALA A 117 -5.17 6.89 9.89
C ALA A 117 -4.75 6.15 11.17
N ALA A 118 -5.53 6.25 12.25
CA ALA A 118 -5.29 5.49 13.47
C ALA A 118 -5.46 3.98 13.23
N GLY A 119 -6.51 3.58 12.51
CA GLY A 119 -6.72 2.19 12.13
C GLY A 119 -5.59 1.63 11.28
N GLU A 120 -5.10 2.39 10.30
CA GLU A 120 -3.97 1.95 9.46
C GLU A 120 -2.68 1.81 10.28
N ALA A 121 -2.41 2.74 11.19
CA ALA A 121 -1.26 2.64 12.10
C ALA A 121 -1.30 1.32 12.89
N LEU A 122 -2.48 0.97 13.41
CA LEU A 122 -2.71 -0.27 14.15
C LEU A 122 -2.56 -1.53 13.28
N ARG A 123 -3.08 -1.51 12.04
CA ARG A 123 -2.91 -2.62 11.09
C ARG A 123 -1.42 -2.82 10.75
N HIS A 124 -0.67 -1.74 10.56
CA HIS A 124 0.77 -1.80 10.30
C HIS A 124 1.53 -2.48 11.45
N VAL A 125 1.18 -2.15 12.70
CA VAL A 125 1.77 -2.78 13.90
C VAL A 125 1.49 -4.29 13.90
N LEU A 126 0.28 -4.73 13.56
CA LEU A 126 -0.05 -6.16 13.50
C LEU A 126 0.69 -6.89 12.37
N VAL A 127 0.85 -6.26 11.21
CA VAL A 127 1.61 -6.82 10.08
C VAL A 127 3.08 -7.03 10.45
N GLY A 128 3.65 -6.14 11.28
CA GLY A 128 5.02 -6.26 11.79
C GLY A 128 5.23 -7.40 12.81
N GLY A 129 4.16 -8.06 13.26
CA GLY A 129 4.23 -9.19 14.18
C GLY A 129 4.62 -8.82 15.62
N VAL A 130 5.04 -9.81 16.41
CA VAL A 130 5.22 -9.66 17.86
C VAL A 130 6.21 -8.55 18.23
N HIS A 131 7.34 -8.44 17.54
CA HIS A 131 8.34 -7.40 17.83
C HIS A 131 7.81 -6.00 17.56
N SER A 132 7.06 -5.80 16.47
CA SER A 132 6.43 -4.51 16.20
C SER A 132 5.39 -4.15 17.25
N VAL A 133 4.68 -5.13 17.81
CA VAL A 133 3.74 -4.92 18.91
C VAL A 133 4.45 -4.59 20.22
N GLU A 134 5.58 -5.24 20.50
CA GLU A 134 6.43 -4.94 21.67
C GLU A 134 7.02 -3.53 21.59
N ASP A 135 7.55 -3.16 20.44
CA ASP A 135 8.09 -1.81 20.18
C ASP A 135 6.98 -0.76 20.30
N PHE A 136 5.83 -0.98 19.65
CA PHE A 136 4.68 -0.09 19.78
C PHE A 136 4.22 0.05 21.24
N SER A 137 4.21 -1.04 22.00
CA SER A 137 3.85 -1.03 23.42
C SER A 137 4.84 -0.21 24.27
N ALA A 138 6.13 -0.28 23.96
CA ALA A 138 7.15 0.55 24.60
C ALA A 138 6.93 2.03 24.27
N GLU A 139 6.62 2.33 23.01
CA GLU A 139 6.37 3.71 22.58
C GLU A 139 5.11 4.31 23.21
N VAL A 140 4.04 3.52 23.37
CA VAL A 140 2.85 3.94 24.14
C VAL A 140 3.23 4.29 25.58
N ALA A 141 4.05 3.46 26.24
CA ALA A 141 4.50 3.73 27.61
C ALA A 141 5.41 4.96 27.70
N GLU A 142 6.23 5.23 26.67
CA GLU A 142 7.05 6.43 26.58
C GLU A 142 6.21 7.71 26.36
N ALA A 143 5.18 7.63 25.53
CA ALA A 143 4.33 8.76 25.18
C ALA A 143 3.30 9.11 26.26
N GLU A 144 2.57 8.11 26.75
CA GLU A 144 1.42 8.28 27.66
C GLU A 144 1.78 8.02 29.13
N GLY A 145 2.96 7.44 29.37
CA GLY A 145 3.43 7.04 30.69
C GLY A 145 2.92 5.66 31.12
N GLY A 146 3.65 5.03 32.03
CA GLY A 146 3.35 3.69 32.56
C GLY A 146 4.39 2.65 32.17
N ASP A 147 4.04 1.38 32.36
CA ASP A 147 4.87 0.24 31.95
C ASP A 147 4.40 -0.30 30.59
N PRO A 148 5.30 -0.74 29.71
CA PRO A 148 4.93 -1.40 28.46
C PRO A 148 4.01 -2.59 28.71
N LEU A 149 2.90 -2.64 27.98
CA LEU A 149 1.98 -3.76 28.01
C LEU A 149 2.62 -5.01 27.39
N PRO A 150 2.34 -6.21 27.92
CA PRO A 150 2.74 -7.46 27.27
C PRO A 150 2.14 -7.58 25.87
N ALA A 151 2.91 -8.08 24.91
CA ALA A 151 2.52 -8.16 23.50
C ALA A 151 1.11 -8.76 23.27
N HIS A 152 0.78 -9.87 23.93
CA HIS A 152 -0.53 -10.51 23.79
C HIS A 152 -1.70 -9.62 24.26
N LYS A 153 -1.48 -8.73 25.24
CA LYS A 153 -2.50 -7.77 25.68
C LYS A 153 -2.62 -6.63 24.67
N THR A 154 -1.49 -6.10 24.22
CA THR A 154 -1.46 -5.05 23.19
C THR A 154 -2.15 -5.53 21.91
N THR A 155 -1.80 -6.70 21.39
CA THR A 155 -2.47 -7.32 20.23
C THR A 155 -3.98 -7.48 20.44
N LYS A 156 -4.41 -7.89 21.64
CA LYS A 156 -5.83 -8.04 21.95
C LYS A 156 -6.55 -6.69 21.86
N ILE A 157 -6.02 -5.65 22.51
CA ILE A 157 -6.59 -4.30 22.50
C ILE A 157 -6.66 -3.77 21.06
N ILE A 158 -5.58 -3.93 20.29
CA ILE A 158 -5.54 -3.51 18.90
C ILE A 158 -6.64 -4.21 18.09
N GLY A 159 -6.84 -5.51 18.29
CA GLY A 159 -7.91 -6.26 17.61
C GLY A 159 -9.32 -5.79 17.99
N GLU A 160 -9.56 -5.47 19.26
CA GLU A 160 -10.85 -4.94 19.73
C GLU A 160 -11.13 -3.54 19.17
N VAL A 161 -10.09 -2.68 19.10
CA VAL A 161 -10.17 -1.34 18.50
C VAL A 161 -10.44 -1.42 17.00
N LEU A 162 -9.70 -2.26 16.26
CA LEU A 162 -9.89 -2.41 14.82
C LEU A 162 -11.29 -2.94 14.48
N ASN A 163 -11.83 -3.84 15.31
CA ASN A 163 -13.19 -4.35 15.13
C ASN A 163 -14.27 -3.26 15.35
N GLU A 164 -13.98 -2.21 16.10
CA GLU A 164 -14.88 -1.07 16.28
C GLU A 164 -14.72 -0.02 15.17
N LEU A 165 -13.55 0.03 14.51
CA LEU A 165 -13.26 0.94 13.41
C LEU A 165 -13.80 0.46 12.05
N ASP A 166 -13.97 -0.84 11.86
CA ASP A 166 -14.52 -1.49 10.64
C ASP A 166 -16.07 -1.46 10.59
#